data_AF-A0A7M7GGU2-F1
#
_entry.id   AF-A0A7M7GGU2-F1
#
_cell.length_a   1.000
_cell.length_b   1.000
_cell.length_c   1.000
_cell.angle_alpha   90.00
_cell.angle_beta   90.00
_cell.angle_gamma   90.00
#
_symmetry.space_group_name_H-M   'P 1'
#
loop_
_entity.id
_entity.type
_entity.pdbx_description
1 polymer ?
#
loop_
_entity_poly.entity_id
_entity_poly.type
_entity_poly.pdbx_seq_one_letter_code
_entity_poly.pdbx_strand_id
1 'polypeptide(L)'
;MPEVVNLPSKVELDVPEVPLTSSALKAGAHHFGRQCDKANKEFMLCREEEKDPRKCLEEGRQVTACSFKFFNQIRTHCNESFTEHWTCLDYNKQEFRRCRQSQKKFDTCVFENLGWVRPELGDLGKVTVVKTERPVPEFDLRPIPEPTPRPIPPANLPASKTGSKYFFFW
;
A
#
# COMPACT_ATOMS: atom_id res chain seq x y z
N MET A 1 1.96 -23.97 24.60
CA MET A 1 3.14 -23.09 24.69
C MET A 1 2.93 -22.02 23.65
N PRO A 2 3.11 -20.71 23.94
CA PRO A 2 3.05 -19.71 22.89
C PRO A 2 4.09 -20.06 21.81
N GLU A 3 3.67 -20.01 20.56
CA GLU A 3 4.51 -20.30 19.40
C GLU A 3 5.67 -19.30 19.36
N VAL A 4 6.89 -19.78 19.09
CA VAL A 4 8.06 -18.90 18.97
C VAL A 4 7.99 -18.17 17.64
N VAL A 5 8.05 -16.84 17.66
CA VAL A 5 7.94 -16.01 16.46
C VAL A 5 9.22 -16.12 15.62
N ASN A 6 9.10 -16.63 14.39
CA ASN A 6 10.20 -16.67 13.42
C ASN A 6 10.46 -15.27 12.85
N LEU A 7 11.59 -14.65 13.20
CA LEU A 7 11.99 -13.34 12.69
C LEU A 7 13.09 -13.49 11.64
N PRO A 8 13.12 -12.62 10.62
CA PRO A 8 14.20 -12.58 9.64
C PRO A 8 15.54 -12.24 10.29
N SER A 9 16.63 -12.63 9.63
CA SER A 9 17.98 -12.34 10.10
C SER A 9 18.31 -10.84 9.98
N LYS A 10 19.26 -10.34 10.78
CA LYS A 10 19.71 -8.93 10.68
C LYS A 10 20.30 -8.60 9.31
N VAL A 11 20.94 -9.58 8.67
CA VAL A 11 21.53 -9.43 7.33
C VAL A 11 20.46 -9.25 6.27
N GLU A 12 19.30 -9.89 6.42
CA GLU A 12 18.16 -9.69 5.51
C GLU A 12 17.53 -8.29 5.66
N LEU A 13 17.61 -7.69 6.84
CA LEU A 13 17.04 -6.37 7.09
C LEU A 13 18.00 -5.23 6.71
N ASP A 14 19.28 -5.54 6.49
CA ASP A 14 20.29 -4.56 6.14
C ASP A 14 20.13 -4.14 4.66
N VAL A 15 19.45 -3.01 4.46
CA VAL A 15 19.16 -2.42 3.15
C VAL A 15 19.55 -0.94 3.23
N PRO A 16 20.21 -0.37 2.21
CA PRO A 16 20.59 1.04 2.25
C PRO A 16 19.35 1.94 2.38
N GLU A 17 19.36 2.82 3.37
CA GLU A 17 18.26 3.77 3.60
C GLU A 17 18.37 4.97 2.65
N VAL A 18 17.23 5.52 2.23
CA VAL A 18 17.18 6.72 1.39
C VAL A 18 17.50 7.93 2.27
N PRO A 19 18.67 8.59 2.12
CA PRO A 19 19.14 9.60 3.06
C PRO A 19 18.58 10.99 2.70
N LEU A 20 17.25 11.14 2.74
CA LEU A 20 16.55 12.37 2.39
C LEU A 20 15.63 12.84 3.52
N THR A 21 15.50 14.16 3.66
CA THR A 21 14.54 14.76 4.58
C THR A 21 13.10 14.61 4.07
N SER A 22 12.14 14.75 4.97
CA SER A 22 10.72 14.69 4.61
C SER A 22 10.29 15.77 3.60
N SER A 23 10.91 16.96 3.64
CA SER A 23 10.68 18.03 2.67
C SER A 23 11.14 17.66 1.26
N ALA A 24 12.31 17.03 1.12
CA ALA A 24 12.81 16.53 -0.16
C ALA A 24 11.94 15.40 -0.73
N LEU A 25 11.56 14.43 0.11
CA LEU A 25 10.64 13.35 -0.30
C LEU A 25 9.30 13.91 -0.76
N LYS A 26 8.76 14.90 -0.03
CA LYS A 26 7.49 15.54 -0.38
C LYS A 26 7.57 16.36 -1.67
N ALA A 27 8.67 17.07 -1.89
CA ALA A 27 8.91 17.82 -3.12
C ALA A 27 8.86 16.92 -4.36
N GLY A 28 9.50 15.75 -4.29
CA GLY A 28 9.54 14.77 -5.37
C GLY A 28 8.31 13.85 -5.47
N ALA A 29 7.39 13.87 -4.49
CA ALA A 29 6.36 12.84 -4.31
C ALA A 29 5.46 12.61 -5.54
N HIS A 30 5.08 13.67 -6.27
CA HIS A 30 4.18 13.52 -7.43
C HIS A 30 4.86 12.80 -8.59
N HIS A 31 6.11 13.17 -8.89
CA HIS A 31 6.90 12.50 -9.93
C HIS A 31 7.32 11.10 -9.49
N PHE A 32 7.71 10.95 -8.23
CA PHE A 32 8.06 9.66 -7.64
C PHE A 32 6.89 8.66 -7.75
N GLY A 33 5.68 9.10 -7.40
CA GLY A 33 4.48 8.27 -7.51
C GLY A 33 4.20 7.78 -8.93
N ARG A 34 4.53 8.58 -9.96
CA ARG A 34 4.39 8.18 -11.37
C ARG A 34 5.47 7.23 -11.84
N GLN A 35 6.73 7.50 -11.48
CA GLN A 35 7.88 6.75 -11.99
C GLN A 35 8.08 5.42 -11.26
N CYS A 36 7.84 5.38 -9.95
CA CYS A 36 7.98 4.18 -9.13
C CYS A 36 6.64 3.48 -8.85
N ASP A 37 5.60 3.78 -9.64
CA ASP A 37 4.23 3.29 -9.42
C ASP A 37 4.16 1.75 -9.35
N LYS A 38 4.85 1.08 -10.27
CA LYS A 38 4.84 -0.39 -10.38
C LYS A 38 5.35 -1.07 -9.10
N ALA A 39 6.60 -0.78 -8.71
CA ALA A 39 7.23 -1.40 -7.54
C ALA A 39 6.48 -1.03 -6.24
N ASN A 40 6.06 0.22 -6.10
CA ASN A 40 5.31 0.68 -4.93
C ASN A 40 3.98 -0.06 -4.78
N LYS A 41 3.24 -0.22 -5.88
CA LYS A 41 1.92 -0.86 -5.84
C LYS A 41 2.01 -2.39 -5.71
N GLU A 42 3.04 -3.02 -6.29
CA GLU A 42 3.33 -4.43 -6.04
C GLU A 42 3.61 -4.69 -4.55
N PHE A 43 4.42 -3.84 -3.92
CA PHE A 43 4.66 -3.90 -2.47
C PHE A 43 3.39 -3.67 -1.64
N MET A 44 2.59 -2.66 -1.98
CA MET A 44 1.36 -2.37 -1.26
C MET A 44 0.31 -3.48 -1.42
N LEU A 45 0.22 -4.08 -2.62
CA LEU A 45 -0.61 -5.26 -2.84
C LEU A 45 -0.11 -6.45 -2.01
N CYS A 46 1.21 -6.68 -1.94
CA CYS A 46 1.78 -7.73 -1.11
C CYS A 46 1.43 -7.55 0.35
N ARG A 47 1.60 -6.33 0.86
CA ARG A 47 1.31 -6.02 2.24
C ARG A 47 -0.16 -6.21 2.59
N GLU A 48 -1.07 -5.81 1.70
CA GLU A 48 -2.51 -5.93 1.92
C GLU A 48 -2.99 -7.39 1.82
N GLU A 49 -2.46 -8.14 0.86
CA GLU A 49 -2.77 -9.55 0.71
C GLU A 49 -2.15 -10.38 1.83
N GLU A 50 -0.83 -10.38 2.01
CA GLU A 50 -0.14 -11.26 2.97
C GLU A 50 -0.40 -10.90 4.44
N LYS A 51 -0.67 -9.61 4.73
CA LYS A 51 -0.84 -9.06 6.10
C LYS A 51 0.33 -9.33 7.07
N ASP A 52 1.45 -9.86 6.57
CA ASP A 52 2.68 -10.09 7.30
C ASP A 52 3.84 -9.35 6.61
N PRO A 53 4.47 -8.36 7.26
CA PRO A 53 5.54 -7.59 6.64
C PRO A 53 6.79 -8.42 6.32
N ARG A 54 6.99 -9.56 6.98
CA ARG A 54 8.19 -10.41 6.79
C ARG A 54 8.25 -11.04 5.41
N LYS A 55 7.10 -11.29 4.79
CA LYS A 55 7.00 -11.93 3.47
C LYS A 55 7.23 -10.96 2.32
N CYS A 56 7.01 -9.65 2.54
CA CYS A 56 7.07 -8.62 1.51
C CYS A 56 8.39 -7.81 1.53
N LEU A 57 9.45 -8.37 2.12
CA LEU A 57 10.74 -7.68 2.26
C LEU A 57 11.44 -7.50 0.91
N GLU A 58 11.28 -8.43 -0.02
CA GLU A 58 11.89 -8.37 -1.34
C GLU A 58 11.31 -7.23 -2.19
N GLU A 59 9.98 -7.08 -2.20
CA GLU A 59 9.29 -5.97 -2.85
C GLU A 59 9.65 -4.64 -2.17
N GLY A 60 9.81 -4.64 -0.84
CA GLY A 60 10.32 -3.48 -0.10
C GLY A 60 11.71 -3.03 -0.58
N ARG A 61 12.62 -3.97 -0.84
CA ARG A 61 13.95 -3.66 -1.42
C ARG A 61 13.82 -3.08 -2.83
N GLN A 62 12.89 -3.56 -3.63
CA GLN A 62 12.64 -3.02 -4.98
C GLN A 62 12.12 -1.58 -4.94
N VAL A 63 11.26 -1.25 -3.97
CA VAL A 63 10.81 0.13 -3.72
C VAL A 63 11.99 1.04 -3.38
N THR A 64 12.86 0.59 -2.48
CA THR A 64 14.07 1.34 -2.10
C THR A 64 15.02 1.51 -3.30
N ALA A 65 15.23 0.48 -4.10
CA ALA A 65 16.04 0.55 -5.30
C ALA A 65 15.46 1.54 -6.34
N CYS A 66 14.15 1.54 -6.54
CA CYS A 66 13.48 2.51 -7.42
C CYS A 66 13.67 3.95 -6.90
N SER A 67 13.55 4.14 -5.59
CA SER A 67 13.76 5.44 -4.94
C SER A 67 15.17 5.98 -5.18
N PHE A 68 16.21 5.15 -5.01
CA PHE A 68 17.57 5.57 -5.33
C PHE A 68 17.75 5.93 -6.81
N LYS A 69 17.21 5.12 -7.73
CA LYS A 69 17.29 5.41 -9.17
C LYS A 69 16.63 6.75 -9.51
N PHE A 70 15.44 6.99 -8.96
CA PHE A 70 14.69 8.22 -9.17
C PHE A 70 15.43 9.46 -8.65
N PHE A 71 15.87 9.46 -7.40
CA PHE A 71 16.56 10.62 -6.81
C PHE A 71 17.95 10.84 -7.42
N ASN A 72 18.63 9.78 -7.86
CA ASN A 72 19.87 9.93 -8.62
C ASN A 72 19.63 10.64 -9.96
N GLN A 73 18.57 10.30 -10.69
CA GLN A 73 18.23 11.01 -11.93
C GLN A 73 17.92 12.49 -11.69
N ILE A 74 17.16 12.82 -10.64
CA ILE A 74 16.91 14.22 -10.27
C ILE A 74 18.21 14.94 -9.92
N ARG A 75 19.08 14.31 -9.13
CA ARG A 75 20.37 14.89 -8.74
C ARG A 75 21.30 15.13 -9.93
N THR A 76 21.26 14.28 -10.96
CA THR A 76 22.11 14.45 -12.14
C THR A 76 21.59 15.53 -13.09
N HIS A 77 20.27 15.68 -13.25
CA HIS A 77 19.69 16.56 -14.26
C HIS A 77 19.10 17.87 -13.73
N CYS A 78 18.49 17.87 -12.54
CA CYS A 78 17.67 18.98 -12.03
C CYS A 78 17.97 19.32 -10.56
N ASN A 79 19.23 19.19 -10.12
CA ASN A 79 19.59 19.37 -8.70
C ASN A 79 19.27 20.77 -8.16
N GLU A 80 19.60 21.82 -8.92
CA GLU A 80 19.43 23.21 -8.48
C GLU A 80 17.95 23.58 -8.29
N SER A 81 17.13 23.29 -9.30
CA SER A 81 15.69 23.57 -9.26
C SER A 81 14.97 22.73 -8.21
N PHE A 82 15.38 21.47 -8.04
CA PHE A 82 14.89 20.61 -6.97
C PHE A 82 15.26 21.16 -5.59
N THR A 83 16.49 21.64 -5.42
CA THR A 83 16.99 22.19 -4.16
C THR A 83 16.26 23.45 -3.74
N GLU A 84 16.03 24.37 -4.67
CA GLU A 84 15.20 25.56 -4.44
C GLU A 84 13.77 25.16 -4.02
N HIS A 85 13.20 24.13 -4.66
CA HIS A 85 11.83 23.69 -4.38
C HIS A 85 11.68 23.06 -3.00
N TRP A 86 12.50 22.07 -2.64
CA TRP A 86 12.37 21.42 -1.35
C TRP A 86 12.76 22.35 -0.19
N THR A 87 13.71 23.27 -0.39
CA THR A 87 14.08 24.28 0.62
C THR A 87 12.91 25.24 0.89
N CYS A 88 12.20 25.68 -0.15
CA CYS A 88 10.99 26.48 0.02
C CYS A 88 9.93 25.71 0.83
N LEU A 89 9.73 24.43 0.54
CA LEU A 89 8.77 23.59 1.28
C LEU A 89 9.20 23.41 2.74
N ASP A 90 10.48 23.23 3.00
CA ASP A 90 11.03 23.07 4.34
C ASP A 90 10.73 24.30 5.22
N TYR A 91 10.95 25.51 4.68
CA TYR A 91 10.64 26.77 5.38
C TYR A 91 9.12 26.97 5.60
N ASN A 92 8.29 26.51 4.67
CA ASN A 92 6.86 26.81 4.61
C ASN A 92 5.96 25.69 5.17
N LYS A 93 6.39 25.01 6.24
CA LYS A 93 5.64 23.90 6.87
C LYS A 93 5.21 22.81 5.86
N GLN A 94 5.96 22.67 4.77
CA GLN A 94 5.71 21.75 3.69
C GLN A 94 4.36 21.96 2.97
N GLU A 95 3.86 23.19 2.91
CA GLU A 95 2.64 23.56 2.17
C GLU A 95 2.92 23.86 0.69
N PHE A 96 2.44 23.00 -0.23
CA PHE A 96 2.65 23.19 -1.68
C PHE A 96 2.09 24.52 -2.23
N ARG A 97 1.05 25.08 -1.59
CA ARG A 97 0.43 26.34 -2.03
C ARG A 97 1.41 27.52 -2.00
N ARG A 98 2.37 27.52 -1.08
CA ARG A 98 3.32 28.63 -0.89
C ARG A 98 4.52 28.56 -1.85
N CYS A 99 4.77 27.40 -2.44
CA CYS A 99 5.98 27.12 -3.25
C CYS A 99 5.67 26.82 -4.73
N ARG A 100 4.60 27.40 -5.29
CA ARG A 100 4.19 27.15 -6.69
C ARG A 100 5.19 27.66 -7.72
N GLN A 101 5.91 28.75 -7.42
CA GLN A 101 6.91 29.30 -8.34
C GLN A 101 8.13 28.37 -8.47
N SER A 102 8.68 27.89 -7.35
CA SER A 102 9.77 26.91 -7.36
C SER A 102 9.31 25.56 -7.90
N GLN A 103 8.06 25.17 -7.64
CA GLN A 103 7.47 23.97 -8.24
C GLN A 103 7.44 24.05 -9.78
N LYS A 104 7.00 25.18 -10.35
CA LYS A 104 6.97 25.37 -11.81
C LYS A 104 8.36 25.23 -12.41
N LYS A 105 9.39 25.84 -11.80
CA LYS A 105 10.79 25.72 -12.25
C LYS A 105 11.26 24.26 -12.24
N PHE A 106 10.96 23.53 -11.16
CA PHE A 106 11.31 22.12 -11.04
C PHE A 106 10.59 21.26 -12.08
N ASP A 107 9.26 21.41 -12.22
CA ASP A 107 8.44 20.67 -13.18
C ASP A 107 8.89 20.95 -14.62
N THR A 108 9.25 22.19 -14.96
CA THR A 108 9.80 22.56 -16.27
C THR A 108 11.15 21.86 -16.53
N CYS A 109 12.08 21.89 -15.58
CA CYS A 109 13.38 21.19 -15.72
C CYS A 109 13.20 19.68 -15.94
N VAL A 110 12.32 19.06 -15.16
CA VAL A 110 12.04 17.64 -15.25
C VAL A 110 11.40 17.28 -16.59
N PHE A 111 10.49 18.11 -17.09
CA PHE A 111 9.89 17.91 -18.41
C PHE A 111 10.92 18.05 -19.54
N GLU A 112 11.76 19.08 -19.50
CA GLU A 112 12.76 19.35 -20.55
C GLU A 112 13.87 18.31 -20.61
N ASN A 113 14.37 17.84 -19.45
CA ASN A 113 15.52 16.92 -19.40
C ASN A 113 15.13 15.43 -19.35
N LEU A 114 14.02 15.09 -18.69
CA LEU A 114 13.61 13.70 -18.44
C LEU A 114 12.32 13.31 -19.16
N GLY A 115 11.57 14.30 -19.69
CA GLY A 115 10.29 14.05 -20.37
C GLY A 115 9.17 13.62 -19.43
N TRP A 116 9.33 13.77 -18.10
CA TRP A 116 8.32 13.34 -17.16
C TRP A 116 7.24 14.40 -16.98
N VAL A 117 5.99 13.98 -17.16
CA VAL A 117 4.82 14.82 -16.91
C VAL A 117 4.33 14.60 -15.49
N ARG A 118 4.10 15.71 -14.77
CA ARG A 118 3.52 15.67 -13.43
C ARG A 118 2.09 15.11 -13.50
N PRO A 119 1.73 14.12 -12.65
CA PRO A 119 0.37 13.58 -12.62
C PRO A 119 -0.68 14.65 -12.34
N GLU A 120 -1.85 14.50 -12.96
CA GLU A 120 -2.98 15.37 -12.70
C GLU A 120 -3.63 15.06 -11.35
N LEU A 121 -4.51 15.97 -10.91
CA LEU A 121 -5.26 15.77 -9.69
C LEU A 121 -6.16 14.53 -9.83
N GLY A 122 -5.98 13.56 -8.93
CA GLY A 122 -6.76 12.33 -8.91
C GLY A 122 -6.08 11.13 -9.56
N ASP A 123 -5.07 11.32 -10.42
CA ASP A 123 -4.39 10.21 -11.09
C ASP A 123 -3.74 9.22 -10.11
N LEU A 124 -3.02 9.75 -9.11
CA LEU A 124 -2.39 8.94 -8.07
C LEU A 124 -3.39 8.33 -7.08
N GLY A 125 -4.63 8.82 -7.06
CA GLY A 125 -5.70 8.30 -6.19
C GLY A 125 -6.55 7.20 -6.82
N LYS A 126 -6.33 6.88 -8.10
CA LYS A 126 -7.06 5.82 -8.81
C LYS A 126 -6.62 4.44 -8.29
N VAL A 127 -7.59 3.57 -8.06
CA VAL A 127 -7.33 2.15 -7.81
C VAL A 127 -6.82 1.53 -9.09
N THR A 128 -5.65 0.88 -9.03
CA THR A 128 -5.02 0.25 -10.18
C THR A 128 -4.94 -1.26 -10.00
N VAL A 129 -5.10 -1.98 -11.10
CA VAL A 129 -4.90 -3.43 -11.15
C VAL A 129 -3.40 -3.70 -11.30
N VAL A 130 -2.83 -4.47 -10.38
CA VAL A 130 -1.43 -4.87 -10.38
C VAL A 130 -1.37 -6.35 -10.73
N LYS A 131 -0.53 -6.72 -11.68
CA LYS A 131 -0.30 -8.13 -12.04
C LYS A 131 0.88 -8.66 -11.25
N THR A 132 0.66 -9.68 -10.44
CA THR A 132 1.71 -10.37 -9.68
C THR A 132 1.80 -11.84 -10.08
N GLU A 133 3.00 -12.42 -9.98
CA GLU A 133 3.24 -13.84 -10.24
C GLU A 133 3.03 -14.72 -9.00
N ARG A 134 3.10 -14.12 -7.80
CA ARG A 134 2.87 -14.81 -6.53
C ARG A 134 1.42 -15.28 -6.39
N PRO A 135 1.18 -16.46 -5.78
CA PRO A 135 -0.16 -16.94 -5.50
C PRO A 135 -0.84 -16.05 -4.47
N VAL A 136 -2.17 -15.97 -4.54
CA VAL A 136 -2.96 -15.27 -3.52
C VAL A 136 -2.91 -16.09 -2.22
N PRO A 137 -2.54 -15.47 -1.07
CA PRO A 137 -2.53 -16.17 0.20
C PRO A 137 -3.95 -16.55 0.63
N GLU A 138 -4.15 -17.81 0.99
CA GLU A 138 -5.38 -18.29 1.63
C GLU A 138 -5.25 -18.12 3.14
N PHE A 139 -6.10 -17.29 3.73
CA PHE A 139 -6.19 -17.17 5.19
C PHE A 139 -7.37 -17.97 5.71
N ASP A 140 -7.11 -18.78 6.73
CA ASP A 140 -8.20 -19.27 7.56
C ASP A 140 -8.67 -18.14 8.49
N LEU A 141 -9.64 -17.35 8.00
CA LEU A 141 -10.25 -16.27 8.76
C LEU A 141 -11.06 -16.78 9.95
N ARG A 142 -11.35 -18.08 10.01
CA ARG A 142 -12.09 -18.74 11.08
C ARG A 142 -11.33 -19.99 11.51
N PRO A 143 -10.28 -19.83 12.34
CA PRO A 143 -9.50 -20.96 12.85
C PRO A 143 -10.35 -21.95 13.64
N ILE A 144 -11.54 -21.51 14.10
CA ILE A 144 -12.56 -22.37 14.67
C ILE A 144 -13.52 -22.76 13.54
N PRO A 145 -13.68 -24.07 13.25
CA PRO A 145 -14.65 -24.52 12.26
C PRO A 145 -16.03 -23.97 12.61
N GLU A 146 -16.81 -23.60 11.59
CA GLU A 146 -18.17 -23.14 11.82
C GLU A 146 -18.94 -24.19 12.64
N PRO A 147 -19.67 -23.78 13.70
CA PRO A 147 -20.52 -24.72 14.42
C PRO A 147 -21.50 -25.34 13.42
N THR A 148 -21.76 -26.64 13.56
CA THR A 148 -22.69 -27.32 12.65
C THR A 148 -24.05 -26.61 12.67
N PRO A 149 -24.60 -26.24 11.49
CA PRO A 149 -25.89 -25.57 11.44
C PRO A 149 -26.95 -26.48 12.05
N ARG A 150 -27.88 -25.89 12.81
CA ARG A 150 -29.00 -26.66 13.36
C ARG A 150 -29.82 -27.23 12.19
N PRO A 151 -30.27 -28.49 12.27
CA PRO A 151 -31.11 -29.06 11.23
C PRO A 151 -32.37 -28.20 11.08
N ILE A 152 -32.67 -27.83 9.84
CA ILE A 152 -33.88 -27.06 9.53
C ILE A 152 -35.06 -28.03 9.64
N PRO A 153 -36.10 -27.72 10.44
CA PRO A 153 -37.28 -28.56 10.51
C PRO A 153 -37.94 -28.66 9.12
N PRO A 154 -38.55 -29.81 8.78
CA PRO A 154 -39.22 -29.98 7.50
C PRO A 154 -40.37 -28.97 7.35
N ALA A 155 -40.56 -28.43 6.16
CA ALA A 155 -41.59 -27.41 5.88
C ALA A 155 -43.02 -27.92 6.17
N ASN A 156 -43.26 -29.21 5.96
CA ASN A 156 -44.54 -29.86 6.21
C ASN A 156 -44.47 -30.61 7.55
N LEU A 157 -44.91 -29.94 8.62
CA LEU A 157 -45.10 -30.58 9.91
C LEU A 157 -46.48 -31.23 9.93
N PRO A 158 -46.61 -32.55 10.22
CA PRO A 158 -47.91 -33.16 10.40
C PRO A 158 -48.62 -32.53 11.61
N ALA A 159 -49.96 -32.52 11.58
CA ALA A 159 -50.76 -32.13 12.74
C ALA A 159 -50.38 -32.98 13.97
N SER A 160 -50.54 -32.41 15.18
CA SER A 160 -50.23 -33.15 16.41
C SER A 160 -51.09 -34.42 16.47
N LYS A 161 -50.46 -35.56 16.79
CA LYS A 161 -51.13 -36.88 16.75
C LYS A 161 -52.37 -36.98 17.64
N THR A 162 -52.49 -36.16 18.69
CA THR A 162 -53.55 -36.21 19.70
C THR A 162 -53.81 -34.80 20.28
N GLY A 163 -54.04 -33.81 19.41
CA GLY A 163 -54.47 -32.48 19.85
C GLY A 163 -53.48 -31.75 20.77
N SER A 164 -54.02 -31.07 21.79
CA SER A 164 -53.25 -30.23 22.72
C SER A 164 -52.64 -30.99 23.90
N LYS A 165 -53.08 -32.22 24.17
CA LYS A 165 -52.66 -33.06 25.32
C LYS A 165 -52.72 -32.32 26.67
N TYR A 166 -53.68 -31.42 26.85
CA TYR A 166 -53.77 -30.59 28.06
C TYR A 166 -54.89 -31.07 28.98
N PHE A 167 -54.52 -31.69 30.10
CA PHE A 167 -55.39 -32.28 31.13
C PHE A 167 -56.46 -33.27 30.60
N PHE A 168 -57.51 -32.77 29.96
CA PHE A 168 -58.66 -33.51 29.41
C PHE A 168 -59.05 -33.05 27.99
N PHE A 169 -58.27 -32.14 27.40
CA PHE A 169 -58.38 -31.76 25.99
C PHE A 169 -57.46 -32.68 25.17
N TRP A 170 -58.04 -33.79 24.74
CA TRP A 170 -57.43 -34.77 23.83
C TRP A 170 -57.49 -34.31 22.38
#